data_AF-A0A0C5BSE8-F1
#
_entry.id   AF-A0A0C5BSE8-F1
#
_cell.length_a   1.000
_cell.length_b   1.000
_cell.length_c   1.000
_cell.angle_alpha   90.00
_cell.angle_beta   90.00
_cell.angle_gamma   90.00
#
_symmetry.space_group_name_H-M   'P 1'
#
loop_
_entity.id
_entity.type
_entity.pdbx_description
1 polymer ?
#
loop_
_entity_poly.entity_id
_entity_poly.type
_entity_poly.pdbx_seq_one_letter_code
_entity_poly.pdbx_strand_id
1 'polypeptide(L)'
;MGARKQIDFARHLLPLIVLEMAYTFHAIRDGTDSAEIAGTLIYSDCESFLGGAKVYREDTLAKRFVEAGGWERPFDWEEVRDPLARVSDVTVDKTYLADMIEHDALESALDYVNSPIKAATNGVWRDLRSAIVSAVEYGGLTDVSTHQFVNTFVPLHNRLSNGAAPEVMLRIAALVRAGLVVVYRTRRIETSQHGRFRVISNDGGVPLDHFFEAYLPPFSVDTSLRPLYRNLINGGLVRRARDGLAVSFHNHVMRADGSEDTRITILGPPLEATRPFQISAMRPGVNHEVIREIAAWSEDTLTAAARAAKTIKRYVVERG
;
A
#
# COMPACT_ATOMS: atom_id res chain seq x y z
N MET A 1 -17.14 3.01 -23.72
CA MET A 1 -17.27 2.67 -22.29
C MET A 1 -17.59 3.95 -21.55
N GLY A 2 -18.69 3.99 -20.79
CA GLY A 2 -19.01 5.16 -19.96
C GLY A 2 -17.89 5.43 -18.95
N ALA A 3 -17.63 6.69 -18.63
CA ALA A 3 -16.63 7.05 -17.64
C ALA A 3 -16.98 6.37 -16.31
N ARG A 4 -16.08 5.51 -15.82
CA ARG A 4 -16.18 4.91 -14.49
C ARG A 4 -16.26 6.05 -13.48
N LYS A 5 -17.26 6.04 -12.60
CA LYS A 5 -17.35 7.02 -11.51
C LYS A 5 -16.14 6.83 -10.60
N GLN A 6 -15.34 7.89 -10.46
CA GLN A 6 -14.18 7.89 -9.59
C GLN A 6 -14.61 8.05 -8.13
N ILE A 7 -13.88 7.41 -7.22
CA ILE A 7 -14.11 7.49 -5.78
C ILE A 7 -12.91 8.12 -5.07
N ASP A 8 -13.12 8.49 -3.82
CA ASP A 8 -12.10 8.89 -2.87
C ASP A 8 -11.93 7.72 -1.88
N PHE A 9 -10.74 7.13 -1.82
CA PHE A 9 -10.45 5.97 -1.00
C PHE A 9 -10.68 6.26 0.48
N ALA A 10 -10.16 7.39 0.98
CA ALA A 10 -10.24 7.74 2.39
C ALA A 10 -11.68 8.02 2.83
N ARG A 11 -12.52 8.56 1.93
CA ARG A 11 -13.91 8.91 2.23
C ARG A 11 -14.90 7.78 1.97
N HIS A 12 -14.69 6.98 0.92
CA HIS A 12 -15.70 6.03 0.44
C HIS A 12 -15.37 4.57 0.76
N LEU A 13 -14.09 4.22 1.00
CA LEU A 13 -13.68 2.83 1.24
C LEU A 13 -13.06 2.61 2.61
N LEU A 14 -12.13 3.47 3.02
CA LEU A 14 -11.41 3.32 4.29
C LEU A 14 -12.34 3.18 5.50
N PRO A 15 -13.47 3.93 5.63
CA PRO A 15 -14.40 3.74 6.74
C PRO A 15 -14.99 2.34 6.84
N LEU A 16 -15.24 1.68 5.71
CA LEU A 16 -15.72 0.30 5.67
C LEU A 16 -14.62 -0.69 6.01
N ILE A 17 -13.39 -0.45 5.53
CA ILE A 17 -12.23 -1.28 5.86
C ILE A 17 -11.98 -1.22 7.36
N VAL A 18 -11.89 -0.03 7.96
CA VAL A 18 -11.64 0.13 9.39
C VAL A 18 -12.78 -0.44 10.23
N LEU A 19 -14.03 -0.33 9.77
CA LEU A 19 -15.17 -1.01 10.39
C LEU A 19 -15.01 -2.54 10.36
N GLU A 20 -14.62 -3.11 9.22
CA GLU A 20 -14.35 -4.55 9.08
C GLU A 20 -13.21 -5.01 10.00
N MET A 21 -12.17 -4.19 10.16
CA MET A 21 -11.08 -4.44 11.11
C MET A 21 -11.60 -4.50 12.55
N ALA A 22 -12.43 -3.53 12.96
CA ALA A 22 -13.02 -3.50 14.29
C ALA A 22 -13.97 -4.69 14.51
N TYR A 23 -14.82 -5.00 13.53
CA TYR A 23 -15.71 -6.16 13.55
C TYR A 23 -14.93 -7.46 13.72
N THR A 24 -13.94 -7.69 12.86
CA THR A 24 -13.11 -8.91 12.89
C THR A 24 -12.37 -9.06 14.23
N PHE A 25 -11.82 -7.96 14.76
CA PHE A 25 -11.16 -7.96 16.06
C PHE A 25 -12.11 -8.46 17.16
N HIS A 26 -13.31 -7.88 17.23
CA HIS A 26 -14.26 -8.20 18.29
C HIS A 26 -14.97 -9.54 18.08
N ALA A 27 -15.19 -9.97 16.83
CA ALA A 27 -15.73 -11.30 16.54
C ALA A 27 -14.81 -12.42 17.06
N ILE A 28 -13.49 -12.26 16.92
CA ILE A 28 -12.51 -13.25 17.40
C ILE A 28 -12.31 -13.13 18.91
N ARG A 29 -12.22 -11.92 19.45
CA ARG A 29 -11.88 -11.69 20.86
C ARG A 29 -13.06 -11.87 21.81
N ASP A 30 -14.22 -11.36 21.42
CA ASP A 30 -15.43 -11.26 22.25
C ASP A 30 -16.57 -12.18 21.77
N GLY A 31 -16.38 -12.83 20.62
CA GLY A 31 -17.32 -13.76 20.01
C GLY A 31 -18.19 -13.14 18.92
N THR A 32 -18.47 -13.92 17.88
CA THR A 32 -19.23 -13.48 16.70
C THR A 32 -20.59 -12.90 17.06
N ASP A 33 -21.37 -13.57 17.92
CA ASP A 33 -22.70 -13.09 18.34
C ASP A 33 -22.63 -11.67 18.96
N SER A 34 -21.59 -11.39 19.76
CA SER A 34 -21.39 -10.07 20.37
C SER A 34 -21.10 -9.01 19.31
N ALA A 35 -20.25 -9.33 18.33
CA ALA A 35 -19.94 -8.44 17.22
C ALA A 35 -21.17 -8.22 16.31
N GLU A 36 -21.98 -9.25 16.04
CA GLU A 36 -23.21 -9.15 15.24
C GLU A 36 -24.27 -8.26 15.90
N ILE A 37 -24.42 -8.34 17.22
CA ILE A 37 -25.32 -7.45 17.98
C ILE A 37 -24.86 -5.99 17.82
N ALA A 38 -23.58 -5.71 18.02
CA ALA A 38 -23.04 -4.35 17.85
C ALA A 38 -23.22 -3.85 16.40
N GLY A 39 -23.00 -4.72 15.41
CA GLY A 39 -23.23 -4.42 13.99
C GLY A 39 -24.68 -4.07 13.68
N THR A 40 -25.62 -4.79 14.29
CA THR A 40 -27.06 -4.53 14.17
C THR A 40 -27.43 -3.15 14.72
N LEU A 41 -26.84 -2.74 15.84
CA LEU A 41 -27.10 -1.44 16.47
C LEU A 41 -26.65 -0.26 15.60
N ILE A 42 -25.60 -0.42 14.80
CA ILE A 42 -25.09 0.63 13.92
C ILE A 42 -25.53 0.49 12.46
N TYR A 43 -26.39 -0.49 12.13
CA TYR A 43 -26.80 -0.77 10.75
C TYR A 43 -27.35 0.47 10.02
N SER A 44 -28.13 1.31 10.72
CA SER A 44 -28.67 2.55 10.14
C SER A 44 -27.59 3.58 9.79
N ASP A 45 -26.48 3.61 10.52
CA ASP A 45 -25.33 4.47 10.21
C ASP A 45 -24.55 3.94 9.00
N CYS A 46 -24.45 2.61 8.84
CA CYS A 46 -23.88 1.96 7.65
C CYS A 46 -24.72 2.26 6.40
N GLU A 47 -26.04 2.10 6.47
CA GLU A 47 -26.95 2.44 5.36
C GLU A 47 -26.87 3.92 5.00
N SER A 48 -26.80 4.80 6.00
CA SER A 48 -26.62 6.24 5.78
C SER A 48 -25.30 6.58 5.07
N PHE A 49 -24.22 5.86 5.41
CA PHE A 49 -22.93 6.00 4.72
C PHE A 49 -23.01 5.55 3.27
N LEU A 50 -23.53 4.34 3.03
CA LEU A 50 -23.64 3.75 1.69
C LEU A 50 -24.57 4.57 0.78
N GLY A 51 -25.63 5.15 1.34
CA GLY A 51 -26.52 6.08 0.65
C GLY A 51 -25.90 7.46 0.36
N GLY A 52 -24.70 7.75 0.86
CA GLY A 52 -24.01 9.03 0.67
C GLY A 52 -24.62 10.19 1.48
N ALA A 53 -25.45 9.91 2.47
CA ALA A 53 -26.13 10.93 3.29
C ALA A 53 -25.19 11.57 4.32
N LYS A 54 -24.10 10.88 4.70
CA LYS A 54 -23.10 11.35 5.67
C LYS A 54 -21.68 11.11 5.14
N VAL A 55 -20.79 12.07 5.37
CA VAL A 55 -19.35 11.90 5.15
C VAL A 55 -18.70 11.60 6.49
N TYR A 56 -18.08 10.42 6.60
CA TYR A 56 -17.40 9.99 7.80
C TYR A 56 -15.89 10.19 7.72
N ARG A 57 -15.25 10.39 8.88
CA ARG A 57 -13.80 10.20 8.99
C ARG A 57 -13.50 8.71 8.91
N GLU A 58 -12.24 8.39 8.65
CA GLU A 58 -11.74 7.02 8.46
C GLU A 58 -12.17 6.00 9.52
N ASP A 59 -12.35 6.42 10.77
CA ASP A 59 -12.64 5.53 11.90
C ASP A 59 -14.03 5.74 12.51
N THR A 60 -14.86 6.62 11.94
CA THR A 60 -16.13 7.02 12.61
C THR A 60 -17.10 5.85 12.75
N LEU A 61 -17.23 5.00 11.71
CA LEU A 61 -18.07 3.81 11.78
C LEU A 61 -17.53 2.79 12.79
N ALA A 62 -16.22 2.57 12.80
CA ALA A 62 -15.57 1.68 13.76
C ALA A 62 -15.74 2.15 15.21
N LYS A 63 -15.62 3.47 15.47
CA LYS A 63 -15.86 4.04 16.80
C LYS A 63 -17.29 3.81 17.26
N ARG A 64 -18.28 4.05 16.39
CA ARG A 64 -19.69 3.77 16.69
C ARG A 64 -19.94 2.29 16.98
N PHE A 65 -19.32 1.42 16.19
CA PHE A 65 -19.40 -0.03 16.39
C PHE A 65 -18.85 -0.44 17.76
N VAL A 66 -17.66 0.07 18.10
CA VAL A 66 -16.99 -0.17 19.38
C VAL A 66 -17.79 0.38 20.56
N GLU A 67 -18.34 1.59 20.44
CA GLU A 67 -19.22 2.20 21.45
C GLU A 67 -20.50 1.37 21.66
N ALA A 68 -21.10 0.86 20.58
CA ALA A 68 -22.28 0.01 20.65
C ALA A 68 -22.00 -1.36 21.31
N GLY A 69 -20.80 -1.91 21.11
CA GLY A 69 -20.38 -3.17 21.74
C GLY A 69 -20.04 -3.05 23.23
N GLY A 70 -19.60 -1.87 23.69
CA GLY A 70 -19.34 -1.61 25.11
C GLY A 70 -18.20 -2.44 25.71
N TRP A 71 -17.24 -2.87 24.89
CA TRP A 71 -16.17 -3.77 25.31
C TRP A 71 -15.08 -3.09 26.14
N GLU A 72 -14.50 -3.82 27.10
CA GLU A 72 -13.49 -3.29 28.03
C GLU A 72 -12.17 -2.87 27.35
N ARG A 73 -11.71 -3.62 26.35
CA ARG A 73 -10.52 -3.25 25.55
C ARG A 73 -10.91 -3.06 24.09
N PRO A 74 -11.37 -1.88 23.71
CA PRO A 74 -11.87 -1.61 22.36
C PRO A 74 -10.77 -1.70 21.30
N PHE A 75 -11.13 -2.07 20.08
CA PHE A 75 -10.27 -1.84 18.92
C PHE A 75 -10.00 -0.33 18.74
N ASP A 76 -8.72 0.05 18.65
CA ASP A 76 -8.30 1.44 18.43
C ASP A 76 -7.56 1.58 17.09
N TRP A 77 -8.23 2.20 16.12
CA TRP A 77 -7.64 2.47 14.80
C TRP A 77 -6.41 3.37 14.86
N GLU A 78 -6.39 4.36 15.77
CA GLU A 78 -5.28 5.30 15.88
C GLU A 78 -4.03 4.59 16.39
N GLU A 79 -4.18 3.67 17.35
CA GLU A 79 -3.09 2.82 17.84
C GLU A 79 -2.56 1.88 16.74
N VAL A 80 -3.45 1.28 15.94
CA VAL A 80 -3.05 0.46 14.79
C VAL A 80 -2.29 1.30 13.75
N ARG A 81 -2.79 2.50 13.45
CA ARG A 81 -2.25 3.40 12.42
C ARG A 81 -0.90 4.00 12.82
N ASP A 82 -0.69 4.31 14.08
CA ASP A 82 0.58 4.81 14.61
C ASP A 82 0.79 4.34 16.06
N PRO A 83 1.36 3.13 16.27
CA PRO A 83 1.56 2.59 17.61
C PRO A 83 2.56 3.41 18.42
N LEU A 84 3.32 4.29 17.77
CA LEU A 84 4.28 5.19 18.41
C LEU A 84 3.72 6.61 18.58
N ALA A 85 2.43 6.87 18.30
CA ALA A 85 1.83 8.20 18.39
C ALA A 85 2.00 8.86 19.76
N ARG A 86 2.03 8.05 20.83
CA ARG A 86 2.18 8.50 22.21
C ARG A 86 3.64 8.66 22.65
N VAL A 87 4.60 8.29 21.79
CA VAL A 87 6.03 8.43 22.05
C VAL A 87 6.52 9.76 21.49
N SER A 88 7.30 10.50 22.29
CA SER A 88 7.89 11.77 21.85
C SER A 88 8.80 11.60 20.62
N ASP A 89 8.97 12.66 19.84
CA ASP A 89 9.72 12.64 18.57
C ASP A 89 11.25 12.51 18.71
N VAL A 90 11.75 12.29 19.93
CA VAL A 90 13.17 12.41 20.26
C VAL A 90 13.88 11.07 20.18
N THR A 91 13.41 10.06 20.89
CA THR A 91 13.93 8.68 20.82
C THR A 91 12.84 7.75 21.33
N VAL A 92 12.68 6.58 20.72
CA VAL A 92 11.76 5.57 21.26
C VAL A 92 12.46 4.86 22.41
N ASP A 93 11.82 4.76 23.58
CA ASP A 93 12.36 4.00 24.70
C ASP A 93 12.66 2.56 24.26
N LYS A 94 13.87 2.09 24.54
CA LYS A 94 14.35 0.80 24.04
C LYS A 94 13.56 -0.38 24.61
N THR A 95 13.11 -0.29 25.87
CA THR A 95 12.38 -1.38 26.52
C THR A 95 10.99 -1.46 25.93
N TYR A 96 10.30 -0.32 25.87
CA TYR A 96 8.99 -0.19 25.24
C TYR A 96 8.99 -0.68 23.79
N LEU A 97 9.97 -0.26 22.98
CA LEU A 97 10.07 -0.68 21.58
C LEU A 97 10.34 -2.19 21.44
N ALA A 98 11.26 -2.73 22.24
CA ALA A 98 11.56 -4.15 22.19
C ALA A 98 10.35 -4.99 22.62
N ASP A 99 9.68 -4.61 23.71
CA ASP A 99 8.49 -5.29 24.21
C ASP A 99 7.34 -5.22 23.19
N MET A 100 7.15 -4.08 22.52
CA MET A 100 6.14 -3.93 21.45
C MET A 100 6.43 -4.85 20.25
N ILE A 101 7.69 -4.94 19.83
CA ILE A 101 8.10 -5.84 18.73
C ILE A 101 7.92 -7.31 19.12
N GLU A 102 8.33 -7.68 20.34
CA GLU A 102 8.19 -9.05 20.85
C GLU A 102 6.71 -9.44 20.97
N HIS A 103 5.86 -8.53 21.45
CA HIS A 103 4.41 -8.75 21.50
C HIS A 103 3.81 -8.95 20.11
N ASP A 104 4.16 -8.10 19.13
CA ASP A 104 3.68 -8.25 17.74
C ASP A 104 4.12 -9.59 17.10
N ALA A 105 5.32 -10.07 17.45
CA ALA A 105 5.82 -11.36 17.01
C ALA A 105 5.06 -12.53 17.65
N LEU A 106 4.70 -12.43 18.93
CA LEU A 106 3.86 -13.42 19.61
C LEU A 106 2.46 -13.47 18.99
N GLU A 107 1.83 -12.32 18.76
CA GLU A 107 0.53 -12.24 18.06
C GLU A 107 0.61 -12.87 16.66
N SER A 108 1.72 -12.68 15.95
CA SER A 108 1.95 -13.32 14.64
C SER A 108 2.06 -14.84 14.72
N ALA A 109 2.57 -15.38 15.83
CA ALA A 109 2.73 -16.83 16.03
C ALA A 109 1.40 -17.53 16.36
N LEU A 110 0.41 -16.79 16.88
CA LEU A 110 -0.93 -17.30 17.18
C LEU A 110 -1.81 -17.51 15.94
N ASP A 111 -1.33 -17.17 14.74
CA ASP A 111 -2.05 -17.19 13.47
C ASP A 111 -3.32 -16.29 13.43
N TYR A 112 -4.03 -16.25 12.28
CA TYR A 112 -5.20 -15.38 12.10
C TYR A 112 -6.45 -15.85 12.83
N VAL A 113 -6.49 -17.10 13.29
CA VAL A 113 -7.65 -17.64 13.98
C VAL A 113 -7.61 -17.24 15.46
N ASN A 114 -6.42 -17.19 16.05
CA ASN A 114 -6.28 -16.96 17.49
C ASN A 114 -5.74 -15.58 17.88
N SER A 115 -5.28 -14.77 16.92
CA SER A 115 -4.89 -13.37 17.16
C SER A 115 -5.94 -12.39 16.61
N PRO A 116 -6.77 -11.76 17.47
CA PRO A 116 -7.71 -10.73 17.07
C PRO A 116 -7.06 -9.59 16.29
N ILE A 117 -5.87 -9.15 16.72
CA ILE A 117 -5.19 -8.01 16.09
C ILE A 117 -4.61 -8.39 14.72
N LYS A 118 -4.07 -9.60 14.53
CA LYS A 118 -3.55 -10.04 13.23
C LYS A 118 -4.67 -10.38 12.25
N ALA A 119 -5.80 -10.87 12.72
CA ALA A 119 -6.99 -11.04 11.90
C ALA A 119 -7.53 -9.68 11.42
N ALA A 120 -7.69 -8.73 12.35
CA ALA A 120 -8.16 -7.39 12.03
C ALA A 120 -7.21 -6.65 11.08
N THR A 121 -5.90 -6.77 11.27
CA THR A 121 -4.92 -6.07 10.42
C THR A 121 -4.60 -6.85 9.16
N ASN A 122 -3.82 -7.91 9.27
CA ASN A 122 -3.37 -8.65 8.10
C ASN A 122 -4.50 -9.45 7.42
N GLY A 123 -5.43 -10.02 8.17
CA GLY A 123 -6.56 -10.80 7.62
C GLY A 123 -7.46 -9.95 6.73
N VAL A 124 -8.09 -8.91 7.29
CA VAL A 124 -9.02 -8.02 6.55
C VAL A 124 -8.39 -7.45 5.28
N TRP A 125 -7.18 -6.91 5.37
CA TRP A 125 -6.51 -6.33 4.20
C TRP A 125 -6.15 -7.37 3.12
N ARG A 126 -5.85 -8.62 3.51
CA ARG A 126 -5.64 -9.72 2.55
C ARG A 126 -6.94 -10.16 1.90
N ASP A 127 -7.99 -10.31 2.69
CA ASP A 127 -9.27 -10.85 2.24
C ASP A 127 -10.01 -9.84 1.35
N LEU A 128 -9.96 -8.56 1.70
CA LEU A 128 -10.53 -7.47 0.91
C LEU A 128 -9.66 -7.05 -0.27
N ARG A 129 -8.44 -7.60 -0.44
CA ARG A 129 -7.49 -7.14 -1.47
C ARG A 129 -8.10 -7.10 -2.86
N SER A 130 -8.84 -8.13 -3.26
CA SER A 130 -9.46 -8.21 -4.59
C SER A 130 -10.51 -7.10 -4.80
N ALA A 131 -11.33 -6.82 -3.78
CA ALA A 131 -12.31 -5.74 -3.81
C ALA A 131 -11.63 -4.37 -3.85
N ILE A 132 -10.57 -4.17 -3.05
CA ILE A 132 -9.79 -2.93 -3.05
C ILE A 132 -9.13 -2.72 -4.40
N VAL A 133 -8.41 -3.72 -4.95
CA VAL A 133 -7.80 -3.69 -6.28
C VAL A 133 -8.83 -3.30 -7.35
N SER A 134 -9.97 -3.99 -7.36
CA SER A 134 -11.07 -3.69 -8.28
C SER A 134 -11.48 -2.21 -8.19
N ALA A 135 -11.58 -1.67 -6.98
CA ALA A 135 -12.01 -0.30 -6.74
C ALA A 135 -10.96 0.77 -7.12
N VAL A 136 -9.66 0.51 -6.89
CA VAL A 136 -8.62 1.54 -7.01
C VAL A 136 -7.89 1.56 -8.36
N GLU A 137 -7.77 0.41 -9.02
CA GLU A 137 -6.99 0.31 -10.26
C GLU A 137 -7.69 0.94 -11.47
N TYR A 138 -6.89 1.24 -12.50
CA TYR A 138 -7.34 1.73 -13.81
C TYR A 138 -8.22 2.99 -13.73
N GLY A 139 -7.80 3.94 -12.91
CA GLY A 139 -8.48 5.23 -12.76
C GLY A 139 -9.76 5.16 -11.92
N GLY A 140 -9.91 4.14 -11.07
CA GLY A 140 -11.02 4.04 -10.12
C GLY A 140 -11.02 5.15 -9.05
N LEU A 141 -9.85 5.71 -8.75
CA LEU A 141 -9.69 6.85 -7.84
C LEU A 141 -9.54 8.17 -8.59
N THR A 142 -9.98 9.26 -7.95
CA THR A 142 -9.61 10.63 -8.39
C THR A 142 -8.09 10.85 -8.24
N ASP A 143 -7.50 11.77 -8.99
CA ASP A 143 -6.04 12.02 -8.92
C ASP A 143 -5.53 12.34 -7.51
N VAL A 144 -6.31 13.10 -6.73
CA VAL A 144 -5.97 13.42 -5.33
C VAL A 144 -6.00 12.16 -4.47
N SER A 145 -7.02 11.32 -4.66
CA SER A 145 -7.15 10.07 -3.92
C SER A 145 -6.12 9.04 -4.34
N THR A 146 -5.73 8.98 -5.62
CA THR A 146 -4.63 8.11 -6.11
C THR A 146 -3.33 8.47 -5.39
N HIS A 147 -3.01 9.76 -5.32
CA HIS A 147 -1.81 10.23 -4.64
C HIS A 147 -1.80 9.84 -3.16
N GLN A 148 -2.91 10.05 -2.45
CA GLN A 148 -3.04 9.63 -1.05
C GLN A 148 -2.97 8.10 -0.91
N PHE A 149 -3.57 7.36 -1.83
CA PHE A 149 -3.54 5.90 -1.81
C PHE A 149 -2.13 5.34 -1.90
N VAL A 150 -1.39 5.77 -2.93
CA VAL A 150 -0.01 5.31 -3.15
C VAL A 150 0.93 5.74 -2.02
N ASN A 151 0.83 6.98 -1.56
CA ASN A 151 1.81 7.54 -0.62
C ASN A 151 1.48 7.31 0.86
N THR A 152 0.23 7.00 1.20
CA THR A 152 -0.21 6.81 2.59
C THR A 152 -0.73 5.41 2.84
N PHE A 153 -1.69 4.95 2.03
CA PHE A 153 -2.42 3.72 2.33
C PHE A 153 -1.72 2.45 1.87
N VAL A 154 -0.96 2.48 0.76
CA VAL A 154 -0.11 1.35 0.35
C VAL A 154 1.01 1.08 1.37
N PRO A 155 1.77 2.08 1.86
CA PRO A 155 2.72 1.88 2.96
C PRO A 155 2.05 1.35 4.24
N LEU A 156 0.86 1.85 4.57
CA LEU A 156 0.09 1.37 5.72
C LEU A 156 -0.30 -0.12 5.56
N HIS A 157 -0.89 -0.49 4.42
CA HIS A 157 -1.18 -1.88 4.07
C HIS A 157 0.08 -2.76 4.16
N ASN A 158 1.20 -2.29 3.61
CA ASN A 158 2.44 -3.06 3.64
C ASN A 158 2.93 -3.30 5.08
N ARG A 159 2.80 -2.30 5.97
CA ARG A 159 3.11 -2.44 7.39
C ARG A 159 2.17 -3.42 8.09
N LEU A 160 0.87 -3.37 7.79
CA LEU A 160 -0.15 -4.19 8.45
C LEU A 160 -0.18 -5.64 7.96
N SER A 161 0.09 -5.89 6.67
CA SER A 161 -0.18 -7.18 6.02
C SER A 161 1.03 -7.85 5.38
N ASN A 162 2.06 -7.09 5.02
CA ASN A 162 3.26 -7.62 4.36
C ASN A 162 4.51 -7.51 5.22
N GLY A 163 4.37 -7.07 6.48
CA GLY A 163 5.47 -6.70 7.38
C GLY A 163 6.63 -7.70 7.47
N ALA A 164 7.72 -7.27 8.09
CA ALA A 164 8.93 -8.08 8.21
C ALA A 164 8.69 -9.42 8.94
N ALA A 165 9.49 -10.43 8.60
CA ALA A 165 9.40 -11.75 9.22
C ALA A 165 9.62 -11.66 10.75
N PRO A 166 8.83 -12.38 11.57
CA PRO A 166 8.96 -12.34 13.03
C PRO A 166 10.38 -12.59 13.53
N GLU A 167 11.13 -13.52 12.92
CA GLU A 167 12.50 -13.85 13.32
C GLU A 167 13.47 -12.69 13.06
N VAL A 168 13.24 -11.87 12.03
CA VAL A 168 14.03 -10.67 11.77
C VAL A 168 13.70 -9.62 12.83
N MET A 169 12.42 -9.42 13.12
CA MET A 169 11.98 -8.41 14.08
C MET A 169 12.40 -8.75 15.52
N LEU A 170 12.38 -10.02 15.92
CA LEU A 170 12.89 -10.47 17.22
C LEU A 170 14.40 -10.22 17.36
N ARG A 171 15.19 -10.36 16.28
CA ARG A 171 16.61 -9.98 16.30
C ARG A 171 16.77 -8.46 16.47
N ILE A 172 15.95 -7.66 15.80
CA ILE A 172 15.95 -6.20 15.99
C ILE A 172 15.60 -5.85 17.44
N ALA A 173 14.58 -6.48 18.03
CA ALA A 173 14.21 -6.27 19.44
C ALA A 173 15.39 -6.59 20.38
N ALA A 174 16.10 -7.70 20.17
CA ALA A 174 17.28 -8.05 20.95
C ALA A 174 18.40 -6.99 20.83
N LEU A 175 18.66 -6.47 19.63
CA LEU A 175 19.65 -5.41 19.40
C LEU A 175 19.25 -4.08 20.04
N VAL A 176 17.95 -3.73 19.98
CA VAL A 176 17.39 -2.55 20.66
C VAL A 176 17.54 -2.69 22.18
N ARG A 177 17.17 -3.85 22.74
CA ARG A 177 17.28 -4.13 24.19
C ARG A 177 18.74 -4.05 24.67
N ALA A 178 19.68 -4.55 23.87
CA ALA A 178 21.12 -4.45 24.10
C ALA A 178 21.68 -3.02 23.96
N GLY A 179 20.91 -2.07 23.41
CA GLY A 179 21.36 -0.69 23.16
C GLY A 179 22.28 -0.55 21.94
N LEU A 180 22.33 -1.55 21.06
CA LEU A 180 23.11 -1.52 19.83
C LEU A 180 22.33 -0.88 18.67
N VAL A 181 21.01 -0.87 18.75
CA VAL A 181 20.11 -0.20 17.80
C VAL A 181 19.28 0.83 18.54
N VAL A 182 19.31 2.08 18.07
CA VAL A 182 18.49 3.17 18.59
C VAL A 182 17.55 3.61 17.48
N VAL A 183 16.25 3.73 17.80
CA VAL A 183 15.22 4.10 16.84
C VAL A 183 14.70 5.50 17.16
N TYR A 184 14.67 6.32 16.13
CA TYR A 184 14.13 7.68 16.15
C TYR A 184 12.81 7.71 15.37
N ARG A 185 11.82 8.48 15.84
CA ARG A 185 10.56 8.67 15.09
C ARG A 185 10.74 9.56 13.86
N THR A 186 11.73 10.46 13.90
CA THR A 186 12.05 11.37 12.80
C THR A 186 12.78 10.66 11.66
N ARG A 187 12.51 11.08 10.43
CA ARG A 187 13.28 10.70 9.23
C ARG A 187 14.20 11.82 8.75
N ARG A 188 14.26 12.93 9.49
CA ARG A 188 14.98 14.13 9.04
C ARG A 188 16.46 13.98 9.40
N ILE A 189 17.29 14.03 8.36
CA ILE A 189 18.75 13.95 8.48
C ILE A 189 19.32 15.23 7.87
N GLU A 190 20.22 15.89 8.58
CA GLU A 190 20.97 17.05 8.09
C GLU A 190 22.42 16.67 7.82
N THR A 191 22.97 17.25 6.74
CA THR A 191 24.41 17.23 6.49
C THR A 191 25.00 18.50 7.11
N SER A 192 25.90 18.32 8.07
CA SER A 192 26.66 19.43 8.66
C SER A 192 27.78 19.91 7.72
N GLN A 193 28.30 21.12 7.96
CA GLN A 193 29.34 21.78 7.15
C GLN A 193 30.66 20.96 7.00
N HIS A 194 30.87 19.91 7.80
CA HIS A 194 32.08 19.08 7.78
C HIS A 194 31.82 17.66 7.23
N GLY A 195 30.73 17.44 6.48
CA GLY A 195 30.39 16.12 5.94
C GLY A 195 29.90 15.11 6.98
N ARG A 196 29.67 15.53 8.23
CA ARG A 196 29.04 14.70 9.27
C ARG A 196 27.52 14.82 9.17
N PHE A 197 26.80 13.76 9.47
CA PHE A 197 25.34 13.75 9.44
C PHE A 197 24.78 13.98 10.85
N ARG A 198 23.52 14.39 10.95
CA ARG A 198 22.82 14.51 12.23
C ARG A 198 21.35 14.15 12.06
N VAL A 199 20.84 13.32 12.97
CA VAL A 199 19.39 13.10 13.11
C VAL A 199 18.77 14.34 13.71
N ILE A 200 17.77 14.95 13.07
CA ILE A 200 17.05 16.09 13.66
C ILE A 200 16.01 15.57 14.63
N SER A 201 16.21 15.89 15.91
CA SER A 201 15.25 15.70 16.99
C SER A 201 15.12 17.01 17.78
N ASN A 202 13.99 17.18 18.47
CA ASN A 202 13.66 18.43 19.18
C ASN A 202 14.63 18.76 20.33
N ASP A 203 15.48 17.82 20.74
CA ASP A 203 16.50 17.92 21.80
C ASP A 203 17.92 18.26 21.28
N GLY A 204 18.05 18.68 20.02
CA GLY A 204 19.32 19.17 19.45
C GLY A 204 20.00 18.23 18.46
N GLY A 205 19.43 17.04 18.26
CA GLY A 205 19.85 16.08 17.25
C GLY A 205 21.10 15.27 17.59
N VAL A 206 21.19 14.05 17.05
CA VAL A 206 22.28 13.12 17.34
C VAL A 206 23.28 13.07 16.18
N PRO A 207 24.58 13.37 16.40
CA PRO A 207 25.59 13.31 15.35
C PRO A 207 25.80 11.87 14.88
N LEU A 208 26.06 11.72 13.58
CA LEU A 208 26.29 10.46 12.91
C LEU A 208 27.60 10.54 12.11
N ASP A 209 28.46 9.54 12.31
CA ASP A 209 29.72 9.41 11.56
C ASP A 209 29.46 8.95 10.12
N HIS A 210 28.43 8.12 9.93
CA HIS A 210 28.05 7.55 8.64
C HIS A 210 26.53 7.60 8.47
N PHE A 211 26.09 7.80 7.24
CA PHE A 211 24.68 7.76 6.86
C PHE A 211 24.49 6.86 5.64
N PHE A 212 23.55 5.94 5.76
CA PHE A 212 23.14 5.03 4.68
C PHE A 212 21.64 5.21 4.46
N GLU A 213 21.27 5.66 3.26
CA GLU A 213 19.87 5.74 2.87
C GLU A 213 19.39 4.34 2.45
N ALA A 214 18.75 3.63 3.39
CA ALA A 214 18.13 2.32 3.17
C ALA A 214 16.61 2.44 2.93
N TYR A 215 16.17 3.57 2.39
CA TYR A 215 14.78 3.83 2.04
C TYR A 215 14.62 3.84 0.52
N LEU A 216 13.67 3.07 0.00
CA LEU A 216 13.31 3.13 -1.41
C LEU A 216 12.12 4.09 -1.56
N PRO A 217 12.29 5.28 -2.17
CA PRO A 217 11.18 6.18 -2.40
C PRO A 217 10.19 5.58 -3.41
N PRO A 218 8.90 5.98 -3.35
CA PRO A 218 7.94 5.66 -4.40
C PRO A 218 8.47 6.11 -5.76
N PHE A 219 8.01 5.44 -6.82
CA PHE A 219 8.35 5.84 -8.18
C PHE A 219 7.96 7.30 -8.44
N SER A 220 8.88 8.06 -9.05
CA SER A 220 8.59 9.40 -9.54
C SER A 220 9.35 9.68 -10.83
N VAL A 221 8.61 10.20 -11.81
CA VAL A 221 9.17 10.65 -13.09
C VAL A 221 10.18 11.78 -12.89
N ASP A 222 9.91 12.66 -11.92
CA ASP A 222 10.71 13.88 -11.72
C ASP A 222 12.04 13.57 -11.03
N THR A 223 12.02 12.69 -10.04
CA THR A 223 13.21 12.33 -9.26
C THR A 223 13.98 11.13 -9.84
N SER A 224 13.47 10.49 -10.90
CA SER A 224 14.18 9.39 -11.56
C SER A 224 15.55 9.83 -12.08
N LEU A 225 16.60 9.11 -11.70
CA LEU A 225 17.99 9.40 -12.08
C LEU A 225 18.19 9.37 -13.60
N ARG A 226 17.55 8.42 -14.28
CA ARG A 226 17.67 8.24 -15.73
C ARG A 226 16.62 9.11 -16.44
N PRO A 227 16.94 9.74 -17.59
CA PRO A 227 16.02 10.62 -18.28
C PRO A 227 14.92 9.90 -19.07
N LEU A 228 14.91 8.55 -19.09
CA LEU A 228 14.03 7.74 -19.94
C LEU A 228 12.56 8.17 -19.84
N TYR A 229 11.98 8.18 -18.64
CA TYR A 229 10.57 8.48 -18.45
C TYR A 229 10.22 9.92 -18.81
N ARG A 230 11.10 10.88 -18.46
CA ARG A 230 10.94 12.29 -18.86
C ARG A 230 10.96 12.43 -20.39
N ASN A 231 11.88 11.74 -21.06
CA ASN A 231 11.98 11.78 -22.53
C ASN A 231 10.76 11.14 -23.21
N LEU A 232 10.24 10.03 -22.67
CA LEU A 232 9.02 9.39 -23.19
C LEU A 232 7.80 10.31 -23.08
N ILE A 233 7.69 11.06 -21.97
CA ILE A 233 6.60 12.03 -21.76
C ILE A 233 6.78 13.25 -22.66
N ASN A 234 7.97 13.86 -22.68
CA ASN A 234 8.25 15.05 -23.48
C ASN A 234 8.12 14.78 -24.99
N GLY A 235 8.41 13.55 -25.42
CA GLY A 235 8.23 13.10 -26.80
C GLY A 235 6.78 12.73 -27.17
N GLY A 236 5.82 12.84 -26.23
CA GLY A 236 4.41 12.50 -26.46
C GLY A 236 4.13 11.00 -26.59
N LEU A 237 5.14 10.14 -26.39
CA LEU A 237 4.99 8.69 -26.47
C LEU A 237 4.17 8.15 -25.30
N VAL A 238 4.30 8.75 -24.10
CA VAL A 238 3.57 8.37 -22.91
C VAL A 238 2.89 9.59 -22.31
N ARG A 239 1.61 9.48 -21.98
CA ARG A 239 0.91 10.47 -21.17
C ARG A 239 1.30 10.30 -19.71
N ARG A 240 1.61 11.42 -19.07
CA ARG A 240 1.90 11.45 -17.63
C ARG A 240 0.62 11.16 -16.82
N ALA A 241 0.72 10.28 -15.84
CA ALA A 241 -0.22 10.22 -14.70
C ALA A 241 0.39 11.00 -13.52
N ARG A 242 -0.42 11.39 -12.52
CA ARG A 242 0.06 12.22 -11.40
C ARG A 242 1.34 11.66 -10.76
N ASP A 243 1.28 10.40 -10.34
CA ASP A 243 2.37 9.71 -9.63
C ASP A 243 3.01 8.59 -10.47
N GLY A 244 2.87 8.63 -11.81
CA GLY A 244 3.33 7.52 -12.66
C GLY A 244 3.13 7.74 -14.16
N LEU A 245 3.06 6.63 -14.89
CA LEU A 245 2.78 6.61 -16.33
C LEU A 245 1.33 6.20 -16.59
N ALA A 246 0.67 6.82 -17.56
CA ALA A 246 -0.65 6.36 -17.98
C ALA A 246 -0.53 5.10 -18.82
N VAL A 247 -1.20 4.03 -18.38
CA VAL A 247 -1.23 2.75 -19.08
C VAL A 247 -2.65 2.24 -19.28
N SER A 248 -2.83 1.33 -20.24
CA SER A 248 -4.05 0.59 -20.48
C SER A 248 -4.21 -0.57 -19.49
N PHE A 249 -5.32 -1.31 -19.62
CA PHE A 249 -5.56 -2.52 -18.84
C PHE A 249 -4.48 -3.60 -19.02
N HIS A 250 -3.86 -3.68 -20.20
CA HIS A 250 -2.79 -4.63 -20.50
C HIS A 250 -1.39 -4.04 -20.25
N ASN A 251 -1.31 -2.97 -19.46
CA ASN A 251 -0.10 -2.24 -19.14
C ASN A 251 0.61 -1.64 -20.38
N HIS A 252 -0.10 -1.46 -21.50
CA HIS A 252 0.45 -0.75 -22.65
C HIS A 252 0.42 0.76 -22.42
N VAL A 253 1.35 1.46 -23.03
CA VAL A 253 1.44 2.91 -22.91
C VAL A 253 0.20 3.59 -23.48
N MET A 254 -0.35 4.56 -22.75
CA MET A 254 -1.33 5.51 -23.26
C MET A 254 -0.62 6.79 -23.71
N ARG A 255 -0.78 7.19 -24.96
CA ARG A 255 -0.23 8.45 -25.51
C ARG A 255 -0.98 9.68 -25.00
N ALA A 256 -0.39 10.85 -25.25
CA ALA A 256 -0.97 12.14 -24.88
C ALA A 256 -2.35 12.39 -25.52
N ASP A 257 -2.58 11.86 -26.73
CA ASP A 257 -3.85 11.94 -27.46
C ASP A 257 -4.92 10.92 -26.98
N GLY A 258 -4.58 10.09 -25.99
CA GLY A 258 -5.45 9.05 -25.46
C GLY A 258 -5.42 7.73 -26.24
N SER A 259 -4.65 7.63 -27.31
CA SER A 259 -4.45 6.37 -28.04
C SER A 259 -3.50 5.42 -27.29
N GLU A 260 -3.71 4.12 -27.45
CA GLU A 260 -2.84 3.08 -26.89
C GLU A 260 -1.67 2.77 -27.85
N ASP A 261 -0.47 2.57 -27.31
CA ASP A 261 0.71 2.03 -28.03
C ASP A 261 1.03 0.62 -27.52
N THR A 262 0.52 -0.39 -28.21
CA THR A 262 0.70 -1.80 -27.83
C THR A 262 2.12 -2.33 -28.08
N ARG A 263 3.02 -1.52 -28.67
CA ARG A 263 4.43 -1.89 -28.87
C ARG A 263 5.28 -1.64 -27.62
N ILE A 264 4.75 -0.90 -26.65
CA ILE A 264 5.45 -0.55 -25.40
C ILE A 264 4.59 -1.01 -24.23
N THR A 265 5.14 -1.93 -23.44
CA THR A 265 4.55 -2.41 -22.19
C THR A 265 5.38 -1.90 -21.02
N ILE A 266 4.71 -1.43 -19.98
CA ILE A 266 5.32 -0.98 -18.73
C ILE A 266 5.08 -2.04 -17.66
N LEU A 267 6.08 -2.34 -16.83
CA LEU A 267 5.96 -3.28 -15.71
C LEU A 267 6.68 -2.71 -14.49
N GLY A 268 6.26 -3.09 -13.29
CA GLY A 268 6.93 -2.77 -12.04
C GLY A 268 6.63 -1.35 -11.51
N PRO A 269 7.58 -0.70 -10.79
CA PRO A 269 7.32 0.54 -10.05
C PRO A 269 6.62 1.69 -10.83
N PRO A 270 6.89 1.90 -12.14
CA PRO A 270 6.17 2.94 -12.90
C PRO A 270 4.65 2.74 -13.00
N LEU A 271 4.15 1.54 -12.70
CA LEU A 271 2.74 1.20 -12.67
C LEU A 271 2.06 1.54 -11.33
N GLU A 272 2.78 1.83 -10.24
CA GLU A 272 2.21 1.91 -8.89
C GLU A 272 1.06 2.93 -8.78
N ALA A 273 1.09 4.02 -9.55
CA ALA A 273 0.00 5.00 -9.61
C ALA A 273 -1.28 4.50 -10.29
N THR A 274 -1.16 3.51 -11.16
CA THR A 274 -2.28 2.87 -11.86
C THR A 274 -2.67 1.52 -11.26
N ARG A 275 -1.69 0.85 -10.65
CA ARG A 275 -1.72 -0.52 -10.13
C ARG A 275 -0.84 -0.63 -8.88
N PRO A 276 -1.34 -0.16 -7.73
CA PRO A 276 -0.56 -0.03 -6.50
C PRO A 276 -0.18 -1.36 -5.82
N PHE A 277 -0.78 -2.49 -6.20
CA PHE A 277 -0.57 -3.80 -5.55
C PHE A 277 0.40 -4.73 -6.29
N GLN A 278 1.35 -4.18 -7.05
CA GLN A 278 2.31 -4.94 -7.85
C GLN A 278 3.27 -5.80 -7.02
N ILE A 279 3.52 -5.45 -5.75
CA ILE A 279 4.44 -6.16 -4.87
C ILE A 279 3.67 -7.26 -4.12
N SER A 280 3.56 -8.43 -4.74
CA SER A 280 3.11 -9.64 -4.05
C SER A 280 4.02 -10.81 -4.39
N ALA A 281 4.40 -11.57 -3.37
CA ALA A 281 5.21 -12.76 -3.54
C ALA A 281 4.40 -13.84 -4.28
N MET A 282 4.98 -14.38 -5.35
CA MET A 282 4.39 -15.50 -6.08
C MET A 282 4.17 -16.69 -5.15
N ARG A 283 2.99 -17.30 -5.23
CA ARG A 283 2.64 -18.49 -4.44
C ARG A 283 2.53 -19.71 -5.37
N PRO A 284 3.13 -20.85 -5.01
CA PRO A 284 2.92 -22.09 -5.75
C PRO A 284 1.44 -22.45 -5.88
N GLY A 285 1.01 -22.89 -7.07
CA GLY A 285 -0.36 -23.34 -7.31
C GLY A 285 -1.42 -22.23 -7.40
N VAL A 286 -1.03 -20.95 -7.31
CA VAL A 286 -1.95 -19.81 -7.43
C VAL A 286 -1.73 -19.10 -8.76
N ASN A 287 -2.83 -18.79 -9.46
CA ASN A 287 -2.79 -17.96 -10.66
C ASN A 287 -2.52 -16.48 -10.30
N HIS A 288 -1.27 -16.20 -9.94
CA HIS A 288 -0.84 -14.92 -9.41
C HIS A 288 -0.86 -13.83 -10.49
N GLU A 289 -1.32 -12.65 -10.13
CA GLU A 289 -1.53 -11.53 -11.05
C GLU A 289 -0.27 -11.14 -11.81
N VAL A 290 0.87 -11.01 -11.11
CA VAL A 290 2.18 -10.75 -11.73
C VAL A 290 2.55 -11.80 -12.80
N ILE A 291 2.22 -13.09 -12.59
CA ILE A 291 2.49 -14.13 -13.60
C ILE A 291 1.60 -13.94 -14.82
N ARG A 292 0.31 -13.64 -14.61
CA ARG A 292 -0.62 -13.35 -15.72
C ARG A 292 -0.15 -12.16 -16.54
N GLU A 293 0.33 -11.10 -15.89
CA GLU A 293 0.86 -9.92 -16.57
C GLU A 293 2.06 -10.24 -17.44
N ILE A 294 3.03 -10.98 -16.89
CA ILE A 294 4.23 -11.39 -17.63
C ILE A 294 3.86 -12.34 -18.78
N ALA A 295 2.91 -13.25 -18.56
CA ALA A 295 2.42 -14.16 -19.60
C ALA A 295 1.72 -13.40 -20.73
N ALA A 296 0.77 -12.50 -20.41
CA ALA A 296 0.09 -11.66 -21.38
C ALA A 296 1.07 -10.81 -22.19
N TRP A 297 2.04 -10.17 -21.51
CA TRP A 297 3.11 -9.43 -22.18
C TRP A 297 3.94 -10.31 -23.12
N SER A 298 4.27 -11.54 -22.70
CA SER A 298 5.03 -12.48 -23.52
C SER A 298 4.24 -12.88 -24.77
N GLU A 299 2.95 -13.17 -24.62
CA GLU A 299 2.04 -13.50 -25.74
C GLU A 299 1.89 -12.33 -26.72
N ASP A 300 1.71 -11.10 -26.22
CA ASP A 300 1.62 -9.89 -27.04
C ASP A 300 2.90 -9.67 -27.84
N THR A 301 4.05 -9.82 -27.19
CA THR A 301 5.37 -9.66 -27.81
C THR A 301 5.60 -10.69 -28.91
N LEU A 302 5.30 -11.96 -28.65
CA LEU A 302 5.44 -13.04 -29.64
C LEU A 302 4.47 -12.84 -30.82
N THR A 303 3.24 -12.40 -30.55
CA THR A 303 2.23 -12.11 -31.57
C THR A 303 2.68 -10.95 -32.47
N ALA A 304 3.21 -9.87 -31.88
CA ALA A 304 3.76 -8.74 -32.63
C ALA A 304 4.94 -9.17 -33.52
N ALA A 305 5.88 -9.96 -32.98
CA ALA A 305 7.02 -10.48 -33.73
C ALA A 305 6.59 -11.36 -34.91
N ALA A 306 5.61 -12.25 -34.71
CA ALA A 306 5.09 -13.11 -35.77
C ALA A 306 4.39 -12.31 -36.89
N ARG A 307 3.67 -11.24 -36.55
CA ARG A 307 3.07 -10.32 -37.53
C ARG A 307 4.15 -9.60 -38.34
N ALA A 308 5.18 -9.07 -37.68
CA ALA A 308 6.29 -8.40 -38.34
C ALA A 308 7.01 -9.33 -39.33
N ALA A 309 7.28 -10.57 -38.94
CA ALA A 309 7.90 -11.58 -39.81
C ALA A 309 7.07 -11.89 -41.06
N LYS A 310 5.73 -11.96 -40.94
CA LYS A 310 4.82 -12.13 -42.09
C LYS A 310 4.87 -10.93 -43.04
N THR A 311 4.86 -9.71 -42.50
CA THR A 311 4.96 -8.47 -43.30
C THR A 311 6.29 -8.40 -44.06
N ILE A 312 7.40 -8.73 -43.40
CA ILE A 312 8.73 -8.75 -44.04
C ILE A 312 8.76 -9.81 -45.15
N LYS A 313 8.27 -11.03 -44.90
CA LYS A 313 8.17 -12.07 -45.95
C LYS A 313 7.36 -11.60 -47.15
N ARG A 314 6.21 -10.97 -46.92
CA ARG A 314 5.37 -10.44 -47.99
C ARG A 314 6.07 -9.35 -48.81
N TYR A 315 6.75 -8.43 -48.13
CA TYR A 315 7.51 -7.35 -48.78
C TYR A 315 8.67 -7.88 -49.63
N VAL A 316 9.36 -8.93 -49.16
CA VAL A 316 10.44 -9.59 -49.91
C VAL A 316 9.91 -10.35 -51.13
N VAL A 317 8.75 -11.00 -51.03
CA VAL A 317 8.13 -11.75 -52.14
C VAL A 317 7.48 -10.84 -53.19
N GLU A 318 6.93 -9.69 -52.80
CA GLU A 318 6.30 -8.74 -53.74
C GLU A 318 7.31 -7.83 -54.47
N ARG A 319 8.59 -7.82 -54.06
CA ARG A 319 9.66 -6.99 -54.64
C ARG A 319 10.87 -7.76 -55.16
N GLY A 320 10.89 -9.08 -55.02
CA GLY A 320 11.88 -9.98 -55.64
C GLY A 320 11.27 -10.70 -56.83
#